data_AF-A0A1B7WDB6-F1
#
_entry.id   AF-A0A1B7WDB6-F1
#
_cell.length_a   1.000
_cell.length_b   1.000
_cell.length_c   1.000
_cell.angle_alpha   90.00
_cell.angle_beta   90.00
_cell.angle_gamma   90.00
#
_symmetry.space_group_name_H-M   'P 1'
#
loop_
_entity.id
_entity.type
_entity.pdbx_description
1 polymer ?
#
loop_
_entity_poly.entity_id
_entity_poly.type
_entity_poly.pdbx_seq_one_letter_code
_entity_poly.pdbx_strand_id
1 'polypeptide(L)' 'MTRQKILSESQSYTFRSYLEMPYEADEILAELGYSLIKKHLTLPRSDRYLQRLEELKQRIGKRA' A
#
# COMPACT_ATOMS: atom_id res chain seq x y z
N MET A 1 6.03 -25.15 -14.23
CA MET A 1 5.54 -24.97 -12.84
C MET A 1 4.06 -24.63 -12.91
N THR A 2 3.21 -25.51 -12.38
CA THR A 2 1.74 -25.33 -12.33
C THR A 2 1.41 -24.12 -11.45
N ARG A 3 0.88 -23.05 -12.04
CA ARG A 3 0.37 -21.89 -11.27
C ARG A 3 -0.78 -22.40 -10.39
N GLN A 4 -0.60 -22.39 -9.07
CA GLN A 4 -1.72 -22.57 -8.16
C GLN A 4 -2.68 -21.40 -8.38
N LYS A 5 -3.97 -21.71 -8.49
CA LYS A 5 -5.02 -20.72 -8.71
C LYS A 5 -5.34 -20.09 -7.34
N ILE A 6 -4.95 -18.83 -7.12
CA ILE A 6 -5.12 -18.11 -5.85
C ILE A 6 -6.51 -17.46 -5.80
N LEU A 7 -6.96 -16.91 -6.94
CA LEU A 7 -8.23 -16.23 -7.10
C LEU A 7 -9.32 -17.16 -7.65
N SER A 8 -10.47 -17.20 -6.99
CA SER A 8 -11.66 -17.90 -7.48
C SER A 8 -12.55 -16.98 -8.31
N GLU A 9 -12.96 -17.41 -9.49
CA GLU A 9 -13.90 -16.70 -10.37
C GLU A 9 -15.30 -16.55 -9.74
N SER A 10 -15.65 -17.39 -8.77
CA SER A 10 -16.94 -17.35 -8.08
C SER A 10 -16.97 -16.37 -6.91
N GLN A 11 -15.86 -15.69 -6.61
CA GLN A 11 -15.72 -14.85 -5.43
C GLN A 11 -15.34 -13.41 -5.79
N SER A 12 -16.04 -12.46 -5.18
CA SER A 12 -15.71 -11.05 -5.29
C SER A 12 -14.65 -10.67 -4.27
N TYR A 13 -13.51 -10.18 -4.75
CA TYR A 13 -12.43 -9.69 -3.90
C TYR A 13 -12.46 -8.17 -3.84
N THR A 14 -12.25 -7.61 -2.64
CA THR A 14 -12.04 -6.18 -2.45
C THR A 14 -10.55 -5.91 -2.23
N PHE A 15 -10.13 -4.66 -2.30
CA PHE A 15 -8.74 -4.29 -2.01
C PHE A 15 -8.27 -4.77 -0.62
N ARG A 16 -9.17 -4.79 0.37
CA ARG A 16 -8.88 -5.26 1.72
C ARG A 16 -8.64 -6.78 1.77
N SER A 17 -9.34 -7.54 0.93
CA SER A 17 -9.25 -9.00 0.91
C SER A 17 -7.83 -9.49 0.66
N TYR A 18 -7.03 -8.76 -0.13
CA TYR A 18 -5.62 -9.10 -0.39
C TYR A 18 -4.74 -9.07 0.86
N LEU A 19 -5.06 -8.25 1.87
CA LEU A 19 -4.31 -8.18 3.13
C LEU A 19 -4.65 -9.33 4.09
N GLU A 20 -5.80 -9.97 3.88
CA GLU A 20 -6.34 -11.04 4.72
C GLU A 20 -5.99 -12.43 4.16
N MET A 21 -5.45 -12.49 2.94
CA MET A 21 -5.05 -13.71 2.26
C MET A 21 -3.63 -14.15 2.69
N PRO A 22 -3.35 -15.48 2.75
CA PRO A 22 -2.04 -16.00 3.13
C PRO A 22 -0.99 -15.91 1.99
N TYR A 23 -1.24 -15.06 0.99
CA TYR A 23 -0.41 -14.93 -0.21
C TYR A 23 0.18 -13.53 -0.29
N GLU A 24 1.38 -13.43 -0.84
CA GLU A 24 1.99 -12.14 -1.07
C GLU A 24 1.28 -11.38 -2.21
N ALA A 25 1.27 -10.05 -2.13
CA ALA A 25 0.66 -9.20 -3.16
C ALA A 25 1.27 -9.43 -4.56
N ASP A 26 2.56 -9.80 -4.60
CA ASP A 26 3.27 -10.24 -5.80
C ASP A 26 2.55 -11.43 -6.48
N GLU A 27 2.22 -12.45 -5.72
CA GLU A 27 1.70 -13.72 -6.21
C GLU A 27 0.28 -13.55 -6.76
N ILE A 28 -0.53 -12.76 -6.04
CA ILE A 28 -1.90 -12.42 -6.45
C ILE A 28 -1.89 -11.62 -7.76
N LEU A 29 -1.01 -10.63 -7.88
CA LEU A 29 -0.90 -9.81 -9.09
C LEU A 29 -0.37 -10.61 -10.29
N ALA A 30 0.52 -11.57 -10.05
CA ALA A 30 1.04 -12.46 -11.09
C ALA A 30 -0.06 -13.33 -11.72
N GLU A 31 -1.05 -13.79 -10.94
CA GLU A 31 -2.21 -14.52 -11.47
C GLU A 31 -3.07 -13.65 -12.40
N LEU A 32 -3.14 -12.35 -12.12
CA LEU A 32 -3.81 -11.36 -12.97
C LEU A 32 -2.97 -10.94 -14.19
N GLY A 33 -1.76 -11.48 -14.35
CA GLY A 33 -0.84 -11.14 -15.45
C GLY A 33 -0.05 -9.85 -15.23
N TYR A 34 0.00 -9.34 -14.00
CA TYR A 34 0.74 -8.13 -13.64
C TYR A 34 2.01 -8.45 -12.86
N SER A 35 2.93 -7.49 -12.79
CA SER A 35 4.14 -7.58 -11.97
C SER A 35 4.20 -6.40 -11.00
N LEU A 36 4.51 -6.67 -9.74
CA LEU A 36 4.62 -5.64 -8.71
C LEU A 36 6.05 -5.10 -8.66
N ILE A 37 6.21 -3.80 -8.90
CA ILE A 37 7.51 -3.14 -8.80
C ILE A 37 7.53 -2.25 -7.56
N LYS A 38 8.31 -2.63 -6.54
CA LYS A 38 8.56 -1.80 -5.36
C LYS A 38 9.84 -0.99 -5.62
N LYS A 39 9.74 0.34 -5.61
CA LYS A 39 10.90 1.24 -5.72
C LYS A 39 11.02 2.07 -4.45
N HIS A 40 12.24 2.12 -3.91
CA HIS A 40 12.55 3.07 -2.85
C HIS A 40 12.72 4.45 -3.47
N LEU A 41 11.88 5.39 -3.07
CA LEU A 41 11.99 6.79 -3.48
C LEU A 41 12.77 7.55 -2.42
N THR A 42 13.93 8.06 -2.80
CA THR A 42 14.63 9.06 -1.99
C THR A 42 13.95 10.38 -2.22
N LEU A 43 13.05 10.75 -1.32
CA LEU A 43 12.38 12.05 -1.39
C LEU A 43 13.40 13.16 -1.06
N PRO A 44 13.47 14.23 -1.87
CA PRO A 44 14.33 15.36 -1.56
C PRO A 44 13.87 16.00 -0.24
N ARG A 45 14.83 16.34 0.62
CA ARG A 45 14.54 17.15 1.80
C ARG A 45 14.37 18.60 1.36
N SER A 46 13.38 19.25 1.93
CA SER A 46 13.12 20.66 1.72
C SER A 46 13.36 21.40 3.03
N ASP A 47 14.25 22.37 3.02
CA ASP A 47 14.49 23.28 4.14
C ASP A 47 13.49 24.45 4.16
N ARG A 48 12.43 24.39 3.33
CA ARG A 48 11.38 25.41 3.34
C ARG A 48 10.76 25.50 4.73
N TYR A 49 10.77 26.71 5.26
CA TYR A 49 10.04 27.04 6.46
C TYR A 49 8.53 26.87 6.23
N LEU A 50 7.94 25.91 6.94
CA LEU A 50 6.50 25.68 6.94
C LEU A 50 5.87 26.60 7.99
N GLN A 51 5.35 27.75 7.56
CA GLN A 51 4.84 28.81 8.44
C GLN A 51 3.82 28.36 9.50
N ARG A 52 3.03 27.32 9.21
CA ARG A 52 1.98 26.81 10.13
C ARG A 52 2.32 25.46 10.76
N LEU A 53 3.57 25.03 10.69
CA LEU A 53 3.96 23.70 11.17
C LEU A 53 3.66 23.51 12.66
N GLU A 54 3.98 24.52 13.48
CA GLU A 54 3.74 24.43 14.92
C GLU A 54 2.27 24.51 15.28
N GLU A 55 1.50 25.34 14.59
CA GLU A 55 0.04 25.36 14.74
C GLU A 55 -0.58 23.99 14.41
N LEU A 56 -0.10 23.34 13.34
CA LEU A 56 -0.58 22.02 12.92
C LEU A 56 -0.24 20.94 13.95
N LYS A 57 0.99 20.93 14.48
CA LYS A 57 1.42 19.99 15.53
C LYS A 57 0.56 20.12 16.78
N GLN A 58 0.25 21.34 17.20
CA GLN A 58 -0.61 21.60 18.35
C GLN A 58 -2.04 21.08 18.15
N ARG A 59 -2.58 21.17 16.92
CA ARG A 59 -3.93 20.65 16.60
C ARG A 59 -3.99 19.13 16.56
N ILE A 60 -2.93 18.48 16.08
CA ILE A 60 -2.86 17.01 16.00
C ILE A 60 -2.63 16.42 17.39
N GLY A 61 -1.72 16.98 18.19
CA GLY A 61 -1.44 16.50 19.54
C GLY A 61 -2.61 16.63 20.52
N LYS A 62 -3.54 17.56 20.28
CA LYS A 62 -4.76 17.73 21.09
C LYS A 62 -5.90 16.76 20.72
N ARG A 63 -5.73 15.92 19.70
CA ARG A 63 -6.72 14.92 19.26
C ARG A 63 -6.36 13.48 19.65
N ALA A 64 -5.36 13.30 20.52
CA ALA A 64 -5.02 12.02 21.15
C ALA A 64 -5.63 11.94 22.55
#